data_AF-A0A0Q8UA65-F1
#
_entry.id   AF-A0A0Q8UA65-F1
#
_cell.length_a   1.000
_cell.length_b   1.000
_cell.length_c   1.000
_cell.angle_alpha   90.00
_cell.angle_beta   90.00
_cell.angle_gamma   90.00
#
_symmetry.space_group_name_H-M   'P 1'
#
loop_
_entity.id
_entity.type
_entity.pdbx_description
1 polymer ?
#
loop_
_entity_poly.entity_id
_entity_poly.type
_entity_poly.pdbx_seq_one_letter_code
_entity_poly.pdbx_strand_id
1 'polypeptide(L)'
;MTDIKITAPGDDAQSFLRALDGGPRMDPDTRQLLQMAAQLGPRDRVALSHIIRRAGEICDEQGEEVALAVLQQIEAILNGRKADA
;
A
#
# COMPACT_ATOMS: atom_id res chain seq x y z
N MET A 1 -19.75 -3.18 -19.58
CA MET A 1 -18.93 -2.12 -18.98
C MET A 1 -19.72 -1.61 -17.78
N THR A 2 -19.40 -2.10 -16.59
CA THR A 2 -20.09 -1.69 -15.36
C THR A 2 -19.21 -0.64 -14.70
N ASP A 3 -19.64 0.62 -14.83
CA ASP A 3 -19.00 1.78 -14.23
C ASP A 3 -19.16 1.71 -12.70
N ILE A 4 -18.10 1.32 -11.99
CA ILE A 4 -18.07 1.37 -10.53
C ILE A 4 -17.76 2.82 -10.16
N LYS A 5 -18.81 3.59 -9.93
CA LYS A 5 -18.72 4.95 -9.40
C LYS A 5 -18.38 4.87 -7.92
N ILE A 6 -17.09 4.90 -7.57
CA ILE A 6 -16.63 5.04 -6.18
C ILE A 6 -16.83 6.48 -5.75
N THR A 7 -18.05 6.82 -5.33
CA THR A 7 -18.31 8.00 -4.50
C THR A 7 -18.05 7.60 -3.05
N ALA A 8 -16.93 8.03 -2.47
CA ALA A 8 -16.66 7.90 -1.05
C ALA A 8 -17.05 9.22 -0.34
N PRO A 9 -18.15 9.26 0.42
CA PRO A 9 -18.34 10.29 1.44
C PRO A 9 -17.72 9.76 2.74
N GLY A 10 -16.77 10.50 3.32
CA GLY A 10 -16.28 10.22 4.68
C GLY A 10 -14.97 9.44 4.73
N ASP A 11 -14.00 10.09 5.35
CA ASP A 11 -12.66 9.62 5.67
C ASP A 11 -12.67 8.59 6.80
N ASP A 12 -13.30 7.43 6.60
CA ASP A 12 -13.47 6.45 7.66
C ASP A 12 -12.62 5.21 7.40
N ALA A 13 -11.50 5.11 8.12
CA ALA A 13 -10.75 3.87 8.29
C ALA A 13 -11.68 2.67 8.58
N GLN A 14 -12.77 2.88 9.31
CA GLN A 14 -13.79 1.86 9.58
C GLN A 14 -14.50 1.33 8.32
N SER A 15 -14.81 2.18 7.35
CA SER A 15 -15.45 1.76 6.10
C SER A 15 -14.52 0.92 5.24
N PHE A 16 -13.23 1.26 5.24
CA PHE A 16 -12.19 0.45 4.59
C PHE A 16 -12.01 -0.89 5.30
N LEU A 17 -11.91 -0.91 6.63
CA LEU A 17 -11.78 -2.15 7.41
C LEU A 17 -12.98 -3.08 7.23
N ARG A 18 -14.21 -2.56 7.19
CA ARG A 18 -15.41 -3.36 6.92
C ARG A 18 -15.40 -4.01 5.53
N ALA A 19 -14.78 -3.36 4.54
CA ALA A 19 -14.63 -3.96 3.21
C ALA A 19 -13.64 -5.15 3.21
N LEU A 20 -12.69 -5.19 4.14
CA LEU A 20 -11.71 -6.28 4.28
C LEU A 20 -12.29 -7.55 4.90
N ASP A 21 -13.29 -7.42 5.77
CA ASP A 21 -13.91 -8.56 6.48
C ASP A 21 -14.79 -9.43 5.58
N GLY A 22 -15.14 -8.97 4.37
CA GLY A 22 -16.03 -9.68 3.44
C GLY A 22 -15.36 -10.71 2.52
N GLY A 23 -14.03 -10.82 2.52
CA GLY A 23 -13.28 -11.66 1.57
C GLY A 23 -13.05 -13.11 2.01
N PRO A 24 -13.11 -14.11 1.10
CA PRO A 24 -12.82 -15.51 1.41
C PRO A 24 -11.34 -15.67 1.83
N ARG A 25 -11.11 -16.14 3.07
CA ARG A 25 -9.79 -16.50 3.66
C ARG A 25 -8.63 -15.60 3.22
N MET A 26 -8.74 -14.31 3.53
CA MET A 26 -7.59 -13.41 3.49
C MET A 26 -6.51 -13.92 4.44
N ASP A 27 -5.29 -14.02 3.92
CA ASP A 27 -4.10 -14.36 4.68
C ASP A 27 -3.90 -13.37 5.85
N PRO A 28 -3.51 -13.83 7.04
CA PRO A 28 -3.36 -12.99 8.23
C PRO A 28 -2.39 -11.82 8.03
N ASP A 29 -1.29 -12.00 7.30
CA ASP A 29 -0.29 -10.95 7.07
C ASP A 29 -0.87 -9.91 6.13
N THR A 30 -1.56 -10.35 5.08
CA THR A 30 -2.31 -9.47 4.16
C THR A 30 -3.34 -8.63 4.92
N ARG A 31 -4.08 -9.24 5.85
CA ARG A 31 -5.04 -8.52 6.69
C ARG A 31 -4.34 -7.48 7.57
N GLN A 32 -3.22 -7.82 8.20
CA GLN A 32 -2.47 -6.89 9.03
C GLN A 32 -1.96 -5.69 8.22
N LEU A 33 -1.40 -5.91 7.03
CA LEU A 33 -0.96 -4.84 6.14
C LEU A 33 -2.09 -3.90 5.75
N LEU A 34 -3.27 -4.45 5.44
CA LEU A 34 -4.44 -3.65 5.09
C LEU A 34 -5.00 -2.89 6.31
N GLN A 35 -4.94 -3.47 7.51
CA GLN A 35 -5.28 -2.76 8.76
C GLN A 35 -4.32 -1.59 9.03
N MET A 36 -3.02 -1.73 8.76
CA MET A 36 -2.06 -0.63 8.86
C MET A 36 -2.36 0.46 7.83
N ALA A 37 -2.61 0.09 6.58
CA ALA A 37 -2.98 1.03 5.52
C ALA A 37 -4.30 1.77 5.80
N ALA A 38 -5.23 1.16 6.55
CA ALA A 38 -6.49 1.79 6.94
C ALA A 38 -6.31 3.03 7.81
N GLN A 39 -5.20 3.12 8.57
CA GLN A 39 -4.89 4.26 9.45
C GLN A 39 -4.39 5.49 8.69
N LEU A 40 -4.03 5.32 7.41
CA LEU A 40 -3.50 6.39 6.57
C LEU A 40 -4.62 7.30 6.06
N GLY A 41 -4.30 8.57 5.84
CA GLY A 41 -5.21 9.49 5.13
C GLY A 41 -5.44 9.05 3.68
N PRO A 42 -6.49 9.55 3.00
CA PRO A 42 -6.82 9.14 1.63
C PRO A 42 -5.67 9.39 0.63
N ARG A 43 -4.95 10.51 0.80
CA ARG A 43 -3.79 10.85 -0.02
C ARG A 43 -2.63 9.86 0.20
N ASP A 44 -2.38 9.50 1.44
CA ASP A 44 -1.27 8.61 1.80
C ASP A 44 -1.53 7.17 1.35
N ARG A 45 -2.79 6.71 1.40
CA ARG A 45 -3.20 5.42 0.82
C ARG A 45 -2.95 5.36 -0.69
N VAL A 46 -3.22 6.45 -1.41
CA VAL A 46 -2.93 6.54 -2.85
C VAL A 46 -1.43 6.52 -3.10
N ALA A 47 -0.63 7.26 -2.32
CA ALA A 47 0.82 7.21 -2.44
C ALA A 47 1.37 5.80 -2.16
N LEU A 48 0.89 5.14 -1.11
CA LEU A 48 1.26 3.77 -0.77
C LEU A 48 0.93 2.77 -1.89
N SER A 49 -0.25 2.88 -2.52
CA SER A 49 -0.62 1.98 -3.62
C SER A 49 0.28 2.15 -4.84
N HIS A 50 0.70 3.38 -5.15
CA HIS A 50 1.66 3.65 -6.21
C HIS A 50 3.06 3.08 -5.89
N ILE A 51 3.52 3.21 -4.65
CA ILE A 51 4.80 2.65 -4.19
C ILE A 51 4.78 1.12 -4.31
N ILE A 52 3.74 0.46 -3.79
CA ILE A 52 3.61 -1.00 -3.86
C ILE A 52 3.56 -1.47 -5.31
N ARG A 53 2.76 -0.82 -6.17
CA ARG A 53 2.69 -1.17 -7.60
C ARG A 53 4.07 -1.06 -8.26
N ARG A 54 4.78 0.04 -8.03
CA ARG A 54 6.09 0.27 -8.62
C ARG A 54 7.15 -0.72 -8.10
N ALA A 55 7.10 -1.05 -6.81
CA ALA A 55 7.99 -2.08 -6.24
C ALA A 55 7.73 -3.46 -6.84
N GLY A 56 6.46 -3.81 -7.09
CA GLY A 56 6.09 -5.04 -7.82
C GLY A 56 6.64 -5.06 -9.24
N GLU A 57 6.46 -3.98 -10.01
CA GLU A 57 7.04 -3.84 -11.36
C GLU A 57 8.56 -4.01 -11.36
N ILE A 58 9.27 -3.39 -10.40
CA ILE A 58 10.72 -3.53 -10.27
C ILE A 58 11.11 -4.97 -9.91
N CYS A 59 10.35 -5.63 -9.03
CA CYS A 59 10.60 -7.02 -8.66
C CYS A 59 10.50 -7.94 -9.90
N ASP A 60 9.46 -7.75 -10.71
CA ASP A 60 9.22 -8.52 -11.93
C ASP A 60 10.29 -8.26 -13.00
N GLU A 61 10.74 -7.01 -13.15
CA GLU A 61 11.70 -6.61 -14.21
C GLU A 61 13.16 -6.81 -13.82
N GLN A 62 13.52 -6.57 -12.56
CA GLN A 62 14.90 -6.42 -12.09
C GLN A 62 15.25 -7.34 -10.90
N GLY A 63 14.27 -8.07 -10.36
CA GLY A 63 14.44 -9.01 -9.27
C GLY A 63 14.14 -8.43 -7.89
N GLU A 64 13.91 -9.34 -6.93
CA GLU A 64 13.50 -9.03 -5.56
C GLU A 64 14.51 -8.15 -4.82
N GLU A 65 15.81 -8.42 -4.96
CA GLU A 65 16.87 -7.65 -4.28
C GLU A 65 16.83 -6.18 -4.66
N VAL A 66 16.59 -5.86 -5.93
CA VAL A 66 16.49 -4.48 -6.43
C VAL A 66 15.23 -3.80 -5.91
N ALA A 67 14.10 -4.51 -5.93
CA ALA A 67 12.85 -3.99 -5.39
C ALA A 67 12.97 -3.67 -3.89
N LEU A 68 13.61 -4.54 -3.12
CA LEU A 68 13.85 -4.34 -1.69
C LEU A 68 14.78 -3.14 -1.43
N ALA A 69 15.86 -3.00 -2.20
CA ALA A 69 16.77 -1.87 -2.09
C ALA A 69 16.05 -0.53 -2.33
N VAL A 70 15.15 -0.47 -3.31
CA VAL A 70 14.35 0.74 -3.58
C VAL A 70 13.40 1.04 -2.43
N LEU A 71 12.72 0.04 -1.87
CA LEU A 71 11.85 0.23 -0.71
C LEU A 71 12.64 0.73 0.52
N GLN A 72 13.84 0.22 0.75
CA GLN A 72 14.73 0.69 1.83
C GLN A 72 15.17 2.15 1.63
N GLN A 73 15.45 2.56 0.39
CA GLN A 73 15.77 3.96 0.09
C GLN A 73 14.58 4.89 0.37
N ILE A 74 13.37 4.48 -0.01
CA ILE A 74 12.14 5.23 0.29
C ILE A 74 11.95 5.34 1.79
N GLU A 75 12.11 4.25 2.54
CA GLU A 75 12.05 4.24 4.00
C GLU A 75 13.08 5.19 4.62
N ALA A 76 14.32 5.20 4.12
CA ALA A 76 15.37 6.10 4.59
C ALA A 76 14.97 7.57 4.42
N ILE A 77 14.47 7.94 3.22
CA ILE A 77 13.97 9.28 2.90
C ILE A 77 12.85 9.70 3.86
N LEU A 78 11.87 8.82 4.09
CA LEU A 78 10.74 9.09 4.98
C LEU A 78 11.19 9.24 6.45
N ASN A 79 12.21 8.50 6.86
CA ASN A 79 12.83 8.60 8.18
C ASN A 79 13.82 9.77 8.32
N GLY A 80 13.99 10.61 7.29
CA GLY A 80 14.95 11.71 7.29
C GLY A 80 16.41 11.26 7.34
N ARG A 81 16.70 9.98 7.08
CA ARG A 81 18.07 9.47 6.91
C ARG A 81 18.46 9.70 5.46
N LYS A 82 19.65 10.26 5.20
CA LYS A 82 20.17 10.31 3.83
C LYS A 82 20.28 8.87 3.34
N ALA A 83 19.63 8.56 2.21
CA ALA A 83 19.86 7.31 1.50
C ALA A 83 21.36 7.27 1.18
N ASP A 84 22.10 6.34 1.82
CA ASP A 84 23.49 6.10 1.45
C ASP A 84 23.47 5.43 0.08
N ALA A 85 23.81 6.25 -0.92
CA ALA A 85 23.97 5.88 -2.32
C ALA A 85 25.30 5.17 -2.57
#